data_AF-A0A7W1ZF28-F1
#
_entry.id   AF-A0A7W1ZF28-F1
#
_cell.length_a   1.000
_cell.length_b   1.000
_cell.length_c   1.000
_cell.angle_alpha   90.00
_cell.angle_beta   90.00
_cell.angle_gamma   90.00
#
_symmetry.space_group_name_H-M   'P 1'
#
loop_
_entity.id
_entity.type
_entity.pdbx_description
1 polymer ?
#
loop_
_entity_poly.entity_id
_entity_poly.type
_entity_poly.pdbx_seq_one_letter_code
_entity_poly.pdbx_strand_id
1 'polypeptide(L)'
;FLAVAVIPFGPEVKVPFSDVVTPLQLTDLPVGVLYILAVTSIGIYGIVLAGWSSGSTYSLLGALRSSAQVISYEIAMSLSFVAVFLYAGSMSTSGIVKAQEDLWFGLILFPSFVIYMIAMVGETHRAPFDLPEAEGELVGGFHTEYSSIKFAFFFLAEYINMVTVSMLATTLFLGGWRAPWPLSLWEGANQGYWPLLWFFAKVMVFIFMFIWLRGSLPRLRYDQFMKFGWKVLIPAALLWIVAVGTVRALSLEEPIDRRYLLAAAAVAIVLFVVLGFFGDDEDEDEHEAEPAIQHDDFEGGYPVPPMPGQESIRG
;
A
#
# COMPACT_ATOMS: atom_id res chain seq x y z
N PHE A 1 3.63 -14.56 -9.09
CA PHE A 1 3.32 -16.01 -9.05
C PHE A 1 3.51 -16.61 -7.66
N LEU A 2 4.69 -16.47 -7.03
CA LEU A 2 4.95 -16.98 -5.67
C LEU A 2 3.94 -16.48 -4.62
N ALA A 3 3.64 -15.17 -4.61
CA ALA A 3 2.63 -14.59 -3.71
C ALA A 3 1.24 -15.25 -3.85
N VAL A 4 0.87 -15.65 -5.07
CA VAL A 4 -0.45 -16.21 -5.40
C VAL A 4 -0.62 -17.64 -4.85
N ALA A 5 0.49 -18.37 -4.65
CA ALA A 5 0.45 -19.75 -4.15
C ALA A 5 -0.20 -19.87 -2.76
N VAL A 6 -0.06 -18.82 -1.94
CA VAL A 6 -0.53 -18.82 -0.54
C VAL A 6 -1.88 -18.10 -0.40
N ILE A 7 -2.46 -17.58 -1.49
CA ILE A 7 -3.74 -16.87 -1.45
C ILE A 7 -4.89 -17.88 -1.65
N PRO A 8 -5.87 -17.95 -0.73
CA PRO A 8 -7.02 -18.82 -0.88
C PRO A 8 -8.04 -18.22 -1.85
N PHE A 9 -8.30 -18.93 -2.95
CA PHE A 9 -9.29 -18.55 -3.95
C PHE A 9 -10.71 -19.06 -3.64
N GLY A 10 -10.83 -20.05 -2.75
CA GLY A 10 -12.10 -20.70 -2.44
C GLY A 10 -11.99 -21.71 -1.30
N PRO A 11 -13.11 -22.33 -0.90
CA PRO A 11 -13.14 -23.43 0.05
C PRO A 11 -12.55 -24.71 -0.57
N GLU A 12 -12.68 -25.80 0.18
CA GLU A 12 -12.52 -27.14 -0.35
C GLU A 12 -13.56 -27.43 -1.43
N VAL A 13 -13.10 -27.85 -2.61
CA VAL A 13 -13.97 -28.28 -3.71
C VAL A 13 -13.63 -29.69 -4.14
N LYS A 14 -14.64 -30.40 -4.64
CA LYS A 14 -14.46 -31.67 -5.31
C LYS A 14 -13.93 -31.42 -6.72
N VAL A 15 -12.77 -31.99 -7.06
CA VAL A 15 -12.19 -31.85 -8.39
C VAL A 15 -13.13 -32.52 -9.42
N PRO A 16 -13.42 -31.88 -10.56
CA PRO A 16 -14.28 -32.47 -11.57
C PRO A 16 -13.68 -33.81 -12.02
N PHE A 17 -14.51 -34.84 -12.13
CA PHE A 17 -14.09 -36.19 -12.57
C PHE A 17 -13.22 -36.98 -11.60
N SER A 18 -13.08 -36.57 -10.33
CA SER A 18 -12.44 -37.39 -9.29
C SER A 18 -13.16 -37.25 -7.94
N ASP A 19 -12.93 -38.21 -7.03
CA ASP A 19 -13.44 -38.12 -5.64
C ASP A 19 -12.51 -37.35 -4.69
N VAL A 20 -11.49 -36.68 -5.23
CA VAL A 20 -10.54 -35.89 -4.45
C VAL A 20 -11.14 -34.53 -4.13
N VAL A 21 -11.16 -34.20 -2.84
CA VAL A 21 -11.52 -32.89 -2.31
C VAL A 21 -10.23 -32.12 -2.02
N THR A 22 -10.07 -30.95 -2.63
CA THR A 22 -8.87 -30.13 -2.52
C THR A 22 -9.25 -28.68 -2.20
N PRO A 23 -8.56 -28.00 -1.27
CA PRO A 23 -8.74 -26.56 -1.08
C PRO A 23 -8.34 -25.78 -2.34
N LEU A 24 -9.06 -24.70 -2.66
CA LEU A 24 -8.64 -23.74 -3.70
C LEU A 24 -7.48 -22.85 -3.22
N GLN A 25 -6.40 -23.47 -2.77
CA GLN A 25 -5.17 -22.83 -2.31
C GLN A 25 -4.03 -23.80 -2.59
N LEU A 26 -2.90 -23.33 -3.14
CA LEU A 26 -1.80 -24.23 -3.48
C LEU A 26 -1.05 -24.69 -2.23
N THR A 27 -0.79 -23.77 -1.30
CA THR A 27 -0.17 -24.11 0.00
C THR A 27 -0.63 -23.14 1.08
N ASP A 28 -0.83 -23.63 2.29
CA ASP A 28 -1.15 -22.82 3.45
C ASP A 28 0.03 -22.82 4.42
N LEU A 29 0.69 -21.67 4.51
CA LEU A 29 1.84 -21.47 5.39
C LEU A 29 1.38 -20.77 6.67
N PRO A 30 1.87 -21.19 7.85
CA PRO A 30 1.58 -20.50 9.12
C PRO A 30 1.92 -19.01 9.10
N VAL A 31 2.94 -18.63 8.33
CA VAL A 31 3.42 -17.25 8.13
C VAL A 31 3.12 -16.72 6.73
N GLY A 32 1.96 -17.09 6.17
CA GLY A 32 1.61 -16.85 4.76
C GLY A 32 1.69 -15.38 4.33
N VAL A 33 1.21 -14.44 5.16
CA VAL A 33 1.27 -13.01 4.80
C VAL A 33 2.69 -12.46 4.84
N LEU A 34 3.52 -12.89 5.79
CA LEU A 34 4.94 -12.51 5.86
C LEU A 34 5.73 -13.06 4.67
N TYR A 35 5.40 -14.26 4.22
CA TYR A 35 5.97 -14.83 2.99
C TYR A 35 5.64 -13.96 1.77
N ILE A 36 4.40 -13.48 1.65
CA ILE A 36 4.02 -12.60 0.53
C ILE A 36 4.82 -11.30 0.57
N LEU A 37 4.92 -10.66 1.74
CA LEU A 37 5.75 -9.46 1.93
C LEU A 37 7.20 -9.71 1.50
N ALA A 38 7.82 -10.79 1.98
CA ALA A 38 9.21 -11.09 1.65
C ALA A 38 9.43 -11.29 0.13
N VAL A 39 8.46 -11.87 -0.56
CA VAL A 39 8.53 -12.07 -2.02
C VAL A 39 8.31 -10.75 -2.77
N THR A 40 7.40 -9.88 -2.30
CA THR A 40 7.16 -8.58 -2.95
C THR A 40 8.34 -7.63 -2.79
N SER A 41 9.02 -7.63 -1.64
CA SER A 41 10.22 -6.81 -1.41
C SER A 41 11.35 -7.11 -2.41
N ILE A 42 11.42 -8.35 -2.95
CA ILE A 42 12.42 -8.72 -3.97
C ILE A 42 12.18 -7.94 -5.28
N GLY A 43 10.94 -7.54 -5.56
CA GLY A 43 10.59 -6.74 -6.75
C GLY A 43 11.32 -5.40 -6.81
N ILE A 44 11.57 -4.78 -5.66
CA ILE A 44 12.25 -3.48 -5.53
C ILE A 44 13.69 -3.56 -6.05
N TYR A 45 14.39 -4.66 -5.74
CA TYR A 45 15.75 -4.89 -6.26
C TYR A 45 15.76 -4.93 -7.79
N GLY A 46 14.69 -5.43 -8.41
CA GLY A 46 14.53 -5.42 -9.87
C GLY A 46 14.56 -4.01 -10.45
N ILE A 47 13.90 -3.05 -9.80
CA ILE A 47 13.84 -1.64 -10.22
C ILE A 47 15.20 -0.97 -10.08
N VAL A 48 15.87 -1.14 -8.93
CA VAL A 48 17.20 -0.55 -8.68
C VAL A 48 18.24 -1.09 -9.67
N LEU A 49 18.29 -2.41 -9.85
CA LEU A 49 19.25 -3.05 -10.74
C LEU A 49 18.98 -2.70 -12.21
N ALA A 50 17.71 -2.51 -12.58
CA ALA A 50 17.34 -2.03 -13.91
C ALA A 50 17.84 -0.60 -14.15
N GLY A 51 17.64 0.30 -13.19
CA GLY A 51 18.16 1.67 -13.28
C GLY A 51 19.69 1.74 -13.30
N TRP A 52 20.37 0.89 -12.53
CA TRP A 52 21.83 0.83 -12.52
C TRP A 52 22.41 0.26 -13.82
N SER A 53 21.83 -0.83 -14.32
CA SER A 53 22.34 -1.49 -15.54
C SER A 53 21.99 -0.77 -16.83
N SER A 54 21.17 0.29 -16.76
CA SER A 54 20.84 1.12 -17.92
C SER A 54 21.99 2.02 -18.37
N GLY A 55 22.99 2.28 -17.52
CA GLY A 55 24.17 3.07 -17.86
C GLY A 55 23.94 4.58 -17.93
N SER A 56 22.76 5.07 -17.58
CA SER A 56 22.39 6.49 -17.57
C SER A 56 22.17 6.99 -16.13
N THR A 57 22.79 8.11 -15.77
CA THR A 57 22.65 8.72 -14.43
C THR A 57 21.22 9.17 -14.15
N TYR A 58 20.49 9.61 -15.19
CA TYR A 58 19.09 10.04 -15.05
C TYR A 58 18.16 8.86 -14.73
N SER A 59 18.32 7.75 -15.45
CA SER A 59 17.56 6.51 -15.17
C SER A 59 17.85 5.95 -13.78
N LEU A 60 19.11 6.05 -13.32
CA LEU A 60 19.49 5.64 -11.97
C LEU A 60 18.80 6.51 -10.91
N LEU A 61 18.78 7.83 -11.07
CA LEU A 61 18.09 8.74 -10.15
C LEU A 61 16.59 8.46 -10.09
N GLY A 62 15.95 8.20 -11.24
CA GLY A 62 14.54 7.80 -11.30
C GLY A 62 14.28 6.47 -10.57
N ALA A 63 15.14 5.46 -10.77
CA ALA A 63 15.03 4.18 -10.10
C ALA A 63 15.25 4.27 -8.58
N LEU A 64 16.20 5.10 -8.11
CA LEU A 64 16.45 5.32 -6.69
C LEU A 64 15.25 5.99 -5.99
N ARG A 65 14.65 7.00 -6.63
CA ARG A 65 13.44 7.67 -6.12
C ARG A 65 12.26 6.71 -6.06
N SER A 66 12.03 5.95 -7.13
CA SER A 66 11.01 4.91 -7.15
C SER A 66 11.18 3.93 -5.99
N SER A 67 12.41 3.43 -5.81
CA SER A 67 12.70 2.45 -4.76
C SER A 67 12.50 3.01 -3.36
N ALA A 68 12.90 4.27 -3.12
CA ALA A 68 12.66 4.94 -1.83
C ALA A 68 11.16 5.09 -1.53
N GLN A 69 10.35 5.39 -2.55
CA GLN A 69 8.89 5.42 -2.42
C GLN A 69 8.35 4.04 -2.05
N VAL A 70 8.65 3.01 -2.86
CA VAL A 70 8.10 1.66 -2.64
C VAL A 70 8.43 1.17 -1.25
N ILE A 71 9.70 1.28 -0.81
CA ILE A 71 10.12 0.84 0.53
C ILE A 71 9.33 1.58 1.62
N SER A 72 9.13 2.89 1.47
CA SER A 72 8.40 3.68 2.48
C SER A 72 6.94 3.25 2.59
N TYR A 73 6.29 2.96 1.47
CA TYR A 73 4.91 2.52 1.44
C TYR A 73 4.74 1.03 1.76
N GLU A 74 5.73 0.20 1.49
CA GLU A 74 5.79 -1.19 1.92
C GLU A 74 5.83 -1.29 3.46
N ILE A 75 6.54 -0.38 4.13
CA ILE A 75 6.53 -0.28 5.61
C ILE A 75 5.13 0.08 6.11
N ALA A 76 4.50 1.12 5.56
CA ALA A 76 3.15 1.51 5.94
C ALA A 76 2.13 0.38 5.70
N MET A 77 2.25 -0.31 4.55
CA MET A 77 1.45 -1.48 4.21
C MET A 77 1.64 -2.62 5.22
N SER A 78 2.89 -2.94 5.56
CA SER A 78 3.23 -4.02 6.51
C SER A 78 2.69 -3.73 7.91
N LEU A 79 2.78 -2.47 8.37
CA LEU A 79 2.20 -2.05 9.64
C LEU A 79 0.67 -2.21 9.67
N SER A 80 -0.01 -1.92 8.55
CA SER A 80 -1.47 -2.12 8.47
C SER A 80 -1.91 -3.57 8.73
N PHE A 81 -1.06 -4.55 8.40
CA PHE A 81 -1.34 -5.98 8.61
C PHE A 81 -1.24 -6.42 10.06
N VAL A 82 -0.45 -5.73 10.89
CA VAL A 82 -0.23 -6.14 12.28
C VAL A 82 -1.55 -6.16 13.05
N ALA A 83 -2.41 -5.14 12.86
CA ALA A 83 -3.75 -5.12 13.46
C ALA A 83 -4.62 -6.30 12.99
N VAL A 84 -4.49 -6.70 11.72
CA VAL A 84 -5.19 -7.87 11.17
C VAL A 84 -4.72 -9.15 11.85
N PHE A 85 -3.41 -9.32 12.06
CA PHE A 85 -2.86 -10.49 12.75
C PHE A 85 -3.32 -10.57 14.22
N LEU A 86 -3.32 -9.44 14.93
CA LEU A 86 -3.78 -9.35 16.32
C LEU A 86 -5.26 -9.72 16.46
N TYR A 87 -6.09 -9.28 15.51
CA TYR A 87 -7.52 -9.55 15.53
C TYR A 87 -7.85 -10.98 15.07
N ALA A 88 -7.20 -11.47 14.01
CA ALA A 88 -7.41 -12.81 13.49
C ALA A 88 -6.80 -13.92 14.37
N GLY A 89 -5.75 -13.61 15.15
CA GLY A 89 -4.98 -14.59 15.93
C GLY A 89 -4.15 -15.54 15.07
N SER A 90 -3.95 -15.23 13.79
CA SER A 90 -3.19 -16.05 12.84
C SER A 90 -2.54 -15.17 11.76
N MET A 91 -1.40 -15.63 11.24
CA MET A 91 -0.72 -15.03 10.08
C MET A 91 -0.89 -15.87 8.80
N SER A 92 -1.60 -17.01 8.89
CA SER A 92 -2.01 -17.79 7.72
C SER A 92 -3.16 -17.08 7.02
N THR A 93 -3.09 -17.01 5.69
CA THR A 93 -4.12 -16.43 4.84
C THR A 93 -5.45 -17.17 4.97
N SER A 94 -5.43 -18.50 5.10
CA SER A 94 -6.64 -19.31 5.29
C SER A 94 -7.25 -19.07 6.68
N GLY A 95 -6.40 -18.94 7.71
CA GLY A 95 -6.80 -18.62 9.07
C GLY A 95 -7.46 -17.24 9.18
N ILE A 96 -6.89 -16.25 8.49
CA ILE A 96 -7.45 -14.89 8.43
C ILE A 96 -8.84 -14.90 7.75
N VAL A 97 -9.01 -15.59 6.62
CA VAL A 97 -10.32 -15.67 5.94
C VAL A 97 -11.36 -16.39 6.80
N LYS A 98 -10.97 -17.41 7.56
CA LYS A 98 -11.86 -18.10 8.51
C LYS A 98 -12.31 -17.16 9.64
N ALA A 99 -11.41 -16.32 10.16
CA ALA A 99 -11.73 -15.35 11.21
C ALA A 99 -12.66 -14.21 10.73
N GLN A 100 -12.86 -14.06 9.42
CA GLN A 100 -13.77 -13.08 8.80
C GLN A 100 -15.18 -13.63 8.54
N GLU A 101 -15.60 -14.64 9.30
CA GLU A 101 -16.91 -15.28 9.15
C GLU A 101 -18.08 -14.34 9.39
N ASP A 102 -18.04 -13.61 10.51
CA ASP A 102 -19.14 -12.75 10.95
C ASP A 102 -19.12 -11.38 10.24
N LEU A 103 -17.95 -10.75 10.23
CA LEU A 103 -17.76 -9.37 9.81
C LEU A 103 -16.42 -9.23 9.11
N TRP A 104 -16.43 -8.42 8.05
CA TRP A 104 -15.23 -8.08 7.30
C TRP A 104 -14.30 -7.19 8.10
N PHE A 105 -13.00 -7.49 8.05
CA PHE A 105 -12.02 -6.68 8.76
C PHE A 105 -11.86 -5.29 8.17
N GLY A 106 -12.24 -5.07 6.91
CA GLY A 106 -12.30 -3.73 6.32
C GLY A 106 -13.22 -2.78 7.08
N LEU A 107 -14.27 -3.31 7.72
CA LEU A 107 -15.20 -2.50 8.52
C LEU A 107 -14.74 -2.35 9.98
N ILE A 108 -14.19 -3.41 10.58
CA ILE A 108 -13.75 -3.40 11.98
C ILE A 108 -12.42 -2.65 12.13
N LEU A 109 -11.46 -2.97 11.26
CA LEU A 109 -10.12 -2.40 11.23
C LEU A 109 -10.04 -1.34 10.13
N PHE A 110 -11.03 -0.44 10.11
CA PHE A 110 -11.14 0.58 9.07
C PHE A 110 -9.87 1.45 8.91
N PRO A 111 -9.19 1.91 9.99
CA PRO A 111 -7.92 2.63 9.84
C PRO A 111 -6.85 1.81 9.13
N SER A 112 -6.67 0.53 9.50
CA SER A 112 -5.75 -0.37 8.80
C SER A 112 -6.13 -0.55 7.32
N PHE A 113 -7.42 -0.66 7.03
CA PHE A 113 -7.90 -0.79 5.66
C PHE A 113 -7.56 0.46 4.85
N VAL A 114 -7.82 1.67 5.37
CA VAL A 114 -7.50 2.93 4.68
C VAL A 114 -5.99 3.07 4.45
N ILE A 115 -5.17 2.80 5.47
CA ILE A 115 -3.71 2.86 5.36
C ILE A 115 -3.21 1.88 4.29
N TYR A 116 -3.74 0.65 4.30
CA TYR A 116 -3.44 -0.35 3.28
C TYR A 116 -3.85 0.11 1.87
N MET A 117 -5.07 0.66 1.73
CA MET A 117 -5.60 1.15 0.45
C MET A 117 -4.74 2.26 -0.13
N ILE A 118 -4.22 3.16 0.70
CA ILE A 118 -3.30 4.20 0.26
C ILE A 118 -1.95 3.58 -0.12
N ALA A 119 -1.42 2.69 0.73
CA ALA A 119 -0.11 2.11 0.54
C ALA A 119 -0.01 1.19 -0.69
N MET A 120 -1.06 0.43 -1.01
CA MET A 120 -1.09 -0.40 -2.22
C MET A 120 -1.06 0.41 -3.52
N VAL A 121 -1.51 1.68 -3.50
CA VAL A 121 -1.35 2.56 -4.68
C VAL A 121 0.09 3.05 -4.78
N GLY A 122 0.73 3.37 -3.65
CA GLY A 122 2.15 3.73 -3.62
C GLY A 122 3.08 2.61 -4.10
N GLU A 123 2.74 1.36 -3.80
CA GLU A 123 3.48 0.14 -4.18
C GLU A 123 3.39 -0.19 -5.68
N THR A 124 2.32 0.22 -6.37
CA THR A 124 2.03 -0.23 -7.74
C THR A 124 2.56 0.71 -8.82
N HIS A 125 3.18 1.84 -8.46
CA HIS A 125 3.73 2.83 -9.39
C HIS A 125 2.69 3.33 -10.42
N ARG A 126 1.42 3.46 -10.02
CA ARG A 126 0.35 3.92 -10.91
C ARG A 126 -0.18 5.28 -10.53
N ALA A 127 -0.64 6.01 -11.54
CA ALA A 127 -1.27 7.30 -11.38
C ALA A 127 -2.40 7.21 -10.33
N PRO A 128 -2.43 8.11 -9.34
CA PRO A 128 -1.72 9.40 -9.23
C PRO A 128 -0.25 9.36 -8.79
N PHE A 129 0.29 8.22 -8.38
CA PHE A 129 1.63 8.04 -7.79
C PHE A 129 2.62 7.37 -8.75
N ASP A 130 2.74 7.95 -9.94
CA ASP A 130 3.50 7.41 -11.06
C ASP A 130 4.84 8.15 -11.27
N LEU A 131 5.65 8.18 -10.23
CA LEU A 131 6.94 8.86 -10.24
C LEU A 131 7.99 8.24 -11.19
N PRO A 132 7.98 6.93 -11.49
CA PRO A 132 8.91 6.33 -12.45
C PRO A 132 8.52 6.55 -13.92
N GLU A 133 7.23 6.73 -14.24
CA GLU A 133 6.73 6.91 -15.62
C GLU A 133 6.43 8.39 -15.93
N ALA A 134 6.49 9.30 -14.96
CA ALA A 134 6.18 10.71 -15.14
C ALA A 134 7.17 11.40 -16.10
N GLU A 135 6.76 11.57 -17.37
CA GLU A 135 7.49 12.33 -18.40
C GLU A 135 7.85 13.78 -18.00
N GLY A 136 7.18 14.34 -16.99
CA GLY A 136 7.40 15.69 -16.49
C GLY A 136 8.33 15.80 -15.28
N GLU A 137 8.70 14.68 -14.65
CA GLU A 137 9.77 14.61 -13.66
C GLU A 137 10.96 13.83 -14.25
N LEU A 138 12.11 13.85 -13.57
CA LEU A 138 13.39 13.27 -14.04
C LEU A 138 13.16 11.99 -14.86
N VAL A 139 13.51 12.04 -16.16
CA VAL A 139 13.50 11.01 -17.23
C VAL A 139 13.02 9.63 -16.75
N GLY A 140 11.96 9.09 -17.36
CA GLY A 140 11.17 7.89 -16.97
C GLY A 140 11.89 6.57 -16.61
N GLY A 141 12.85 6.64 -15.69
CA GLY A 141 13.64 5.56 -15.12
C GLY A 141 14.21 4.60 -16.17
N PHE A 142 13.91 3.33 -15.97
CA PHE A 142 14.33 2.23 -16.83
C PHE A 142 13.53 2.16 -18.14
N HIS A 143 12.40 2.87 -18.28
CA HIS A 143 11.59 2.84 -19.51
C HIS A 143 12.30 3.43 -20.73
N THR A 144 13.26 4.32 -20.52
CA THR A 144 13.96 5.00 -21.62
C THR A 144 15.06 4.17 -22.26
N GLU A 145 15.61 3.20 -21.54
CA GLU A 145 16.83 2.48 -21.95
C GLU A 145 16.54 1.03 -22.38
N TYR A 146 15.43 0.44 -21.94
CA TYR A 146 15.03 -0.91 -22.36
C TYR A 146 14.05 -0.88 -23.53
N SER A 147 14.28 -1.73 -24.53
CA SER A 147 13.41 -1.86 -25.71
C SER A 147 12.75 -3.25 -25.80
N SER A 148 11.66 -3.31 -26.57
CA SER A 148 10.98 -4.56 -26.98
C SER A 148 10.58 -5.45 -25.79
N ILE A 149 11.08 -6.68 -25.73
CA ILE A 149 10.62 -7.69 -24.77
C ILE A 149 11.03 -7.40 -23.32
N LYS A 150 12.20 -6.78 -23.10
CA LYS A 150 12.67 -6.45 -21.74
C LYS A 150 11.76 -5.40 -21.12
N PHE A 151 11.40 -4.38 -21.90
CA PHE A 151 10.41 -3.38 -21.53
C PHE A 151 9.05 -4.00 -21.21
N ALA A 152 8.57 -4.92 -22.07
CA ALA A 152 7.30 -5.60 -21.85
C ALA A 152 7.26 -6.40 -20.54
N PHE A 153 8.38 -7.01 -20.12
CA PHE A 153 8.45 -7.74 -18.85
C PHE A 153 8.34 -6.82 -17.62
N PHE A 154 8.85 -5.58 -17.68
CA PHE A 154 8.68 -4.63 -16.58
C PHE A 154 7.20 -4.24 -16.39
N PHE A 155 6.51 -3.88 -17.48
CA PHE A 155 5.07 -3.60 -17.41
C PHE A 155 4.28 -4.81 -16.93
N LEU A 156 4.58 -6.01 -17.45
CA LEU A 156 3.93 -7.23 -17.01
C LEU A 156 4.12 -7.45 -15.50
N ALA A 157 5.32 -7.21 -14.97
CA ALA A 157 5.60 -7.33 -13.54
C ALA A 157 4.78 -6.33 -12.70
N GLU A 158 4.69 -5.08 -13.12
CA GLU A 158 3.86 -4.06 -12.45
C GLU A 158 2.37 -4.43 -12.45
N TYR A 159 1.85 -4.93 -13.57
CA TYR A 159 0.45 -5.39 -13.65
C TYR A 159 0.22 -6.63 -12.77
N ILE A 160 1.16 -7.57 -12.74
CA ILE A 160 1.09 -8.72 -11.83
C ILE A 160 1.11 -8.26 -10.37
N ASN A 161 1.92 -7.25 -10.02
CA ASN A 161 1.96 -6.68 -8.68
C ASN A 161 0.61 -6.05 -8.30
N MET A 162 0.02 -5.25 -9.19
CA MET A 162 -1.29 -4.63 -9.01
C MET A 162 -2.40 -5.66 -8.73
N VAL A 163 -2.41 -6.78 -9.46
CA VAL A 163 -3.34 -7.88 -9.19
C VAL A 163 -3.02 -8.55 -7.85
N THR A 164 -1.74 -8.72 -7.51
CA THR A 164 -1.30 -9.33 -6.25
C THR A 164 -1.73 -8.53 -5.02
N VAL A 165 -1.49 -7.22 -5.01
CA VAL A 165 -1.93 -6.35 -3.90
C VAL A 165 -3.45 -6.27 -3.81
N SER A 166 -4.18 -6.38 -4.92
CA SER A 166 -5.65 -6.44 -4.95
C SER A 166 -6.19 -7.76 -4.37
N MET A 167 -5.52 -8.89 -4.67
CA MET A 167 -5.84 -10.18 -4.08
C MET A 167 -5.58 -10.18 -2.57
N LEU A 168 -4.45 -9.64 -2.12
CA LEU A 168 -4.16 -9.45 -0.70
C LEU A 168 -5.21 -8.59 0.01
N ALA A 169 -5.62 -7.47 -0.59
CA ALA A 169 -6.68 -6.60 -0.06
C ALA A 169 -7.97 -7.39 0.18
N THR A 170 -8.34 -8.20 -0.81
CA THR A 170 -9.54 -9.04 -0.78
C THR A 170 -9.45 -10.09 0.33
N THR A 171 -8.30 -10.77 0.45
CA THR A 171 -8.06 -11.81 1.46
C THR A 171 -8.01 -11.26 2.88
N LEU A 172 -7.37 -10.10 3.11
CA LEU A 172 -7.13 -9.59 4.45
C LEU A 172 -8.28 -8.73 4.98
N PHE A 173 -8.99 -7.99 4.12
CA PHE A 173 -9.98 -7.01 4.57
C PHE A 173 -11.41 -7.35 4.13
N LEU A 174 -11.63 -7.98 2.98
CA LEU A 174 -12.96 -8.21 2.43
C LEU A 174 -13.47 -9.66 2.60
N GLY A 175 -12.94 -10.44 3.53
CA GLY A 175 -13.44 -11.80 3.77
C GLY A 175 -13.02 -12.84 2.71
N GLY A 176 -11.98 -12.54 1.91
CA GLY A 176 -11.48 -13.44 0.87
C GLY A 176 -12.57 -13.88 -0.10
N TRP A 177 -12.72 -15.20 -0.23
CA TRP A 177 -13.68 -15.84 -1.14
C TRP A 177 -15.12 -15.90 -0.61
N ARG A 178 -15.37 -15.53 0.66
CA ARG A 178 -16.72 -15.57 1.25
C ARG A 178 -17.64 -14.58 0.57
N ALA A 179 -18.91 -14.92 0.41
CA ALA A 179 -19.90 -14.03 -0.21
C ALA A 179 -20.08 -12.72 0.59
N PRO A 180 -20.30 -11.59 -0.08
CA PRO A 180 -20.64 -10.33 0.58
C PRO A 180 -22.02 -10.38 1.23
N TRP A 181 -22.19 -9.65 2.33
CA TRP A 181 -23.51 -9.40 2.88
C TRP A 181 -24.30 -8.51 1.89
N PRO A 182 -25.58 -8.80 1.55
CA PRO A 182 -26.49 -9.82 2.09
C PRO A 182 -26.52 -11.16 1.32
N LEU A 183 -25.75 -11.31 0.24
CA LEU A 183 -25.71 -12.53 -0.59
C LEU A 183 -25.18 -13.76 0.18
N SER A 184 -24.48 -13.54 1.28
CA SER A 184 -24.08 -14.57 2.24
C SER A 184 -25.24 -15.29 2.93
N LEU A 185 -26.46 -14.74 2.90
CA LEU A 185 -27.66 -15.37 3.47
C LEU A 185 -28.19 -16.54 2.65
N TRP A 186 -27.75 -16.68 1.39
CA TRP A 186 -28.08 -17.84 0.58
C TRP A 186 -27.20 -19.03 0.95
N GLU A 187 -27.81 -20.13 1.39
CA GLU A 187 -27.12 -21.36 1.84
C GLU A 187 -26.09 -21.92 0.83
N GLY A 188 -26.26 -21.65 -0.47
CA GLY A 188 -25.34 -22.10 -1.52
C GLY A 188 -24.21 -21.12 -1.89
N ALA A 189 -24.22 -19.88 -1.39
CA ALA A 189 -23.31 -18.83 -1.86
C ALA A 189 -21.83 -19.10 -1.55
N ASN A 190 -21.56 -19.84 -0.47
CA ASN A 190 -20.22 -20.19 0.00
C ASN A 190 -19.81 -21.64 -0.34
N GLN A 191 -20.60 -22.36 -1.14
CA GLN A 191 -20.36 -23.78 -1.45
C GLN A 191 -19.90 -23.97 -2.90
N GLY A 192 -19.07 -24.98 -3.12
CA GLY A 192 -18.56 -25.34 -4.45
C GLY A 192 -17.70 -24.25 -5.09
N TYR A 193 -17.95 -23.96 -6.36
CA TYR A 193 -17.15 -23.02 -7.15
C TYR A 193 -17.65 -21.56 -7.10
N TRP A 194 -18.80 -21.28 -6.48
CA TRP A 194 -19.33 -19.91 -6.33
C TRP A 194 -18.38 -18.94 -5.61
N PRO A 195 -17.71 -19.34 -4.50
CA PRO A 195 -16.64 -18.59 -3.85
C PRO A 195 -15.57 -18.00 -4.77
N LEU A 196 -15.22 -18.72 -5.84
CA LEU A 196 -14.24 -18.25 -6.81
C LEU A 196 -14.72 -16.99 -7.51
N LEU A 197 -16.01 -16.93 -7.87
CA LEU A 197 -16.62 -15.77 -8.50
C LEU A 197 -16.65 -14.57 -7.54
N TRP A 198 -16.95 -14.78 -6.25
CA TRP A 198 -16.92 -13.71 -5.25
C TRP A 198 -15.50 -13.16 -5.07
N PHE A 199 -14.51 -14.04 -4.99
CA PHE A 199 -13.11 -13.64 -4.89
C PHE A 199 -12.70 -12.78 -6.08
N PHE A 200 -12.92 -13.27 -7.32
CA PHE A 200 -12.58 -12.52 -8.52
C PHE A 200 -13.37 -11.22 -8.64
N ALA A 201 -14.66 -11.20 -8.30
CA ALA A 201 -15.47 -9.99 -8.32
C ALA A 201 -14.88 -8.90 -7.40
N LYS A 202 -14.46 -9.26 -6.19
CA LYS A 202 -13.81 -8.31 -5.26
C LYS A 202 -12.45 -7.83 -5.76
N VAL A 203 -11.65 -8.73 -6.34
CA VAL A 203 -10.39 -8.34 -6.99
C VAL A 203 -10.66 -7.36 -8.14
N MET A 204 -11.69 -7.60 -8.95
CA MET A 204 -12.11 -6.68 -10.01
C MET A 204 -12.55 -5.32 -9.47
N VAL A 205 -13.17 -5.24 -8.29
CA VAL A 205 -13.50 -3.96 -7.64
C VAL A 205 -12.23 -3.16 -7.32
N PHE A 206 -11.18 -3.80 -6.81
CA PHE A 206 -9.91 -3.12 -6.56
C PHE A 206 -9.20 -2.71 -7.86
N ILE A 207 -9.23 -3.55 -8.90
CA ILE A 207 -8.69 -3.18 -10.21
C ILE A 207 -9.48 -2.01 -10.81
N PHE A 208 -10.81 -2.02 -10.69
CA PHE A 208 -11.66 -0.90 -11.09
C PHE A 208 -11.31 0.36 -10.30
N MET A 209 -11.05 0.24 -8.99
CA MET A 209 -10.58 1.36 -8.17
C MET A 209 -9.25 1.92 -8.71
N PHE A 210 -8.29 1.11 -9.13
CA PHE A 210 -7.05 1.61 -9.75
C PHE A 210 -7.31 2.40 -11.02
N ILE A 211 -8.20 1.91 -11.87
CA ILE A 211 -8.61 2.60 -13.11
C ILE A 211 -9.32 3.92 -12.77
N TRP A 212 -10.17 3.92 -11.74
CA TRP A 212 -10.89 5.10 -11.31
C TRP A 212 -9.99 6.17 -10.70
N LEU A 213 -9.05 5.79 -9.81
CA LEU A 213 -8.07 6.70 -9.21
C LEU A 213 -7.19 7.35 -10.28
N ARG A 214 -6.76 6.57 -11.30
CA ARG A 214 -6.02 7.08 -12.45
C ARG A 214 -6.76 8.19 -13.20
N GLY A 215 -8.07 8.08 -13.31
CA GLY A 215 -8.90 9.06 -14.03
C GLY A 215 -9.36 10.26 -13.19
N SER A 216 -9.30 10.18 -11.87
CA SER A 216 -9.92 11.16 -10.96
C SER A 216 -8.93 12.03 -10.20
N LEU A 217 -7.74 11.53 -9.88
CA LEU A 217 -6.78 12.24 -9.04
C LEU A 217 -5.67 12.92 -9.85
N PRO A 218 -5.28 14.17 -9.49
CA PRO A 218 -4.10 14.79 -10.05
C PRO A 218 -2.84 14.08 -9.57
N ARG A 219 -1.74 14.21 -10.33
CA ARG A 219 -0.44 13.68 -9.93
C ARG A 219 0.06 14.42 -8.68
N LEU A 220 0.63 13.68 -7.74
CA LEU A 220 1.23 14.22 -6.52
C LEU A 220 2.75 14.24 -6.64
N ARG A 221 3.38 15.30 -6.12
CA ARG A 221 4.84 15.47 -6.13
C ARG A 221 5.49 14.48 -5.15
N TYR A 222 6.69 13.99 -5.49
CA TYR A 222 7.47 13.07 -4.65
C TYR A 222 7.57 13.54 -3.19
N ASP A 223 7.95 14.80 -2.97
CA ASP A 223 8.19 15.31 -1.62
C ASP A 223 6.92 15.29 -0.74
N GLN A 224 5.77 15.65 -1.31
CA GLN A 224 4.48 15.64 -0.61
C GLN A 224 4.05 14.21 -0.29
N PHE A 225 4.23 13.30 -1.25
CA PHE A 225 3.89 11.90 -1.06
C PHE A 225 4.76 11.26 0.03
N MET A 226 6.07 11.45 -0.03
CA MET A 226 6.99 10.94 1.00
C MET A 226 6.69 11.53 2.39
N LYS A 227 6.40 12.83 2.48
CA LYS A 227 5.95 13.46 3.74
C LYS A 227 4.67 12.80 4.26
N PHE A 228 3.69 12.54 3.40
CA PHE A 228 2.45 11.89 3.80
C PHE A 228 2.66 10.45 4.33
N GLY A 229 3.50 9.65 3.65
CA GLY A 229 3.85 8.31 4.12
C GLY A 229 4.53 8.32 5.49
N TRP A 230 5.53 9.18 5.67
CA TRP A 230 6.36 9.21 6.88
C TRP A 230 5.76 9.98 8.06
N LYS A 231 5.16 11.15 7.83
CA LYS A 231 4.58 11.98 8.91
C LYS A 231 3.15 11.55 9.28
N VAL A 232 2.39 10.93 8.35
CA VAL A 232 0.98 10.61 8.60
C VAL A 232 0.73 9.10 8.67
N LEU A 233 1.01 8.34 7.61
CA LEU A 233 0.61 6.93 7.53
C LEU A 233 1.31 6.04 8.55
N ILE A 234 2.64 6.13 8.66
CA ILE A 234 3.42 5.29 9.58
C ILE A 234 3.04 5.58 11.05
N PRO A 235 3.04 6.84 11.53
CA PRO A 235 2.62 7.15 12.90
C PRO A 235 1.17 6.75 13.19
N ALA A 236 0.26 6.98 12.25
CA ALA A 236 -1.14 6.55 12.37
C ALA A 236 -1.26 5.03 12.49
N ALA A 237 -0.52 4.28 11.68
CA ALA A 237 -0.52 2.81 11.73
C ALA A 237 0.01 2.32 13.09
N LEU A 238 1.10 2.90 13.59
CA LEU A 238 1.67 2.55 14.89
C LEU A 238 0.70 2.83 16.04
N LEU A 239 0.10 4.01 16.06
CA LEU A 239 -0.90 4.38 17.07
C LEU A 239 -2.10 3.43 17.03
N TRP A 240 -2.55 3.07 15.83
CA TRP A 240 -3.66 2.14 15.65
C TRP A 240 -3.31 0.71 16.11
N ILE A 241 -2.11 0.23 15.83
CA ILE A 241 -1.63 -1.09 16.32
C ILE A 241 -1.62 -1.12 17.84
N VAL A 242 -1.11 -0.06 18.49
CA VAL A 242 -1.11 0.03 19.96
C VAL A 242 -2.55 0.01 20.48
N ALA A 243 -3.45 0.79 19.90
CA ALA A 243 -4.86 0.81 20.30
C ALA A 243 -5.52 -0.58 20.16
N VAL A 244 -5.38 -1.24 19.01
CA VAL A 244 -5.92 -2.59 18.78
C VAL A 244 -5.29 -3.61 19.72
N GLY A 245 -3.98 -3.53 19.93
CA GLY A 245 -3.24 -4.39 20.85
C GLY A 245 -3.69 -4.25 22.30
N THR A 246 -3.88 -3.02 22.78
CA THR A 246 -4.41 -2.75 24.12
C THR A 246 -5.83 -3.28 24.29
N VAL A 247 -6.72 -3.02 23.34
CA VAL A 247 -8.09 -3.54 23.42
C VAL A 247 -8.11 -5.07 23.39
N ARG A 248 -7.25 -5.68 22.57
CA ARG A 248 -7.11 -7.14 22.51
C ARG A 248 -6.58 -7.71 23.83
N ALA A 249 -5.59 -7.09 24.44
CA ALA A 249 -5.06 -7.50 25.74
C ALA A 249 -6.14 -7.42 26.84
N LEU A 250 -6.89 -6.32 26.90
CA LEU A 250 -7.99 -6.15 27.86
C LEU A 250 -9.12 -7.16 27.63
N SER A 251 -9.41 -7.50 26.37
CA SER A 251 -10.43 -8.51 26.01
C SER A 251 -10.09 -9.94 26.46
N LEU A 252 -8.83 -10.21 26.82
CA LEU A 252 -8.41 -11.50 27.35
C LEU A 252 -8.67 -11.62 28.87
N GLU A 253 -8.74 -10.49 29.58
CA GLU A 253 -8.96 -10.43 31.03
C GLU A 253 -10.45 -10.27 31.38
N GLU A 254 -11.19 -9.50 30.59
CA GLU A 254 -12.66 -9.41 30.67
C GLU A 254 -13.29 -9.53 29.27
N PRO A 255 -14.47 -10.17 29.10
CA PRO A 255 -15.16 -10.23 27.82
C PRO A 255 -15.76 -8.87 27.47
N ILE A 256 -14.90 -7.96 27.00
CA ILE A 256 -15.31 -6.66 26.49
C ILE A 256 -16.11 -6.87 25.20
N ASP A 257 -17.33 -6.33 25.19
CA ASP A 257 -18.28 -6.45 24.10
C ASP A 257 -17.73 -5.87 22.78
N ARG A 258 -18.02 -6.51 21.63
CA ARG A 258 -17.55 -6.12 20.27
C ARG A 258 -17.80 -4.65 19.92
N ARG A 259 -18.74 -4.02 20.63
CA ARG A 259 -19.12 -2.60 20.53
C ARG A 259 -18.02 -1.64 21.00
N TYR A 260 -17.20 -2.01 22.00
CA TYR A 260 -16.11 -1.15 22.47
C TYR A 260 -14.93 -1.14 21.50
N LEU A 261 -14.69 -2.23 20.76
CA LEU A 261 -13.75 -2.25 19.63
C LEU A 261 -14.20 -1.31 18.50
N LEU A 262 -15.50 -1.30 18.18
CA LEU A 262 -16.07 -0.37 17.20
C LEU A 262 -16.02 1.09 17.68
N ALA A 263 -16.20 1.33 18.97
CA ALA A 263 -16.05 2.66 19.56
C ALA A 263 -14.58 3.11 19.58
N ALA A 264 -13.63 2.24 19.90
CA ALA A 264 -12.20 2.53 19.81
C ALA A 264 -11.76 2.78 18.36
N ALA A 265 -12.31 2.04 17.40
CA ALA A 265 -12.15 2.29 15.98
C ALA A 265 -12.72 3.65 15.56
N ALA A 266 -13.91 4.01 16.04
CA ALA A 266 -14.50 5.33 15.79
C ALA A 266 -13.66 6.46 16.40
N VAL A 267 -13.12 6.28 17.61
CA VAL A 267 -12.22 7.25 18.25
C VAL A 267 -10.89 7.37 17.50
N ALA A 268 -10.34 6.26 17.01
CA ALA A 268 -9.14 6.28 16.19
C ALA A 268 -9.37 6.88 14.80
N ILE A 269 -10.57 6.71 14.22
CA ILE A 269 -10.98 7.41 13.00
C ILE A 269 -11.04 8.92 13.27
N VAL A 270 -11.63 9.33 14.39
CA VAL A 270 -11.66 10.75 14.79
C VAL A 270 -10.24 11.26 15.01
N LEU A 271 -9.36 10.51 15.67
CA LEU A 271 -7.95 10.89 15.86
C LEU A 271 -7.17 10.93 14.54
N PHE A 272 -7.41 9.99 13.62
CA PHE A 272 -6.80 9.96 12.30
C PHE A 272 -7.22 11.17 11.46
N VAL A 273 -8.51 11.51 11.51
CA VAL A 273 -9.05 12.71 10.86
C VAL A 273 -8.51 13.98 11.52
N VAL A 274 -8.46 14.04 12.85
CA VAL A 274 -7.93 15.21 13.58
C VAL A 274 -6.44 15.39 13.31
N LEU A 275 -5.62 14.34 13.35
CA LEU A 275 -4.20 14.42 13.00
C LEU A 275 -3.98 14.77 11.52
N GLY A 276 -4.85 14.30 10.63
CA GLY A 276 -4.80 14.62 9.21
C GLY A 276 -5.23 16.06 8.86
N PHE A 277 -6.04 16.71 9.70
CA PHE A 277 -6.48 18.09 9.51
C PHE A 277 -5.70 19.12 10.34
N PHE A 278 -5.14 18.74 11.49
CA PHE A 278 -4.36 19.64 12.38
C PHE A 278 -2.84 19.48 12.23
N GLY A 279 -2.35 18.54 11.43
CA GLY A 279 -0.92 18.35 11.18
C GLY A 279 -0.31 19.31 10.15
N ASP A 280 -1.10 20.24 9.60
CA ASP A 280 -0.68 21.17 8.55
C ASP A 280 -0.41 22.61 9.04
N ASP A 281 -0.55 22.89 10.34
CA ASP A 281 -0.40 24.26 10.88
C ASP A 281 0.99 24.57 11.48
N GLU A 282 2.00 23.70 11.36
CA GLU A 282 3.35 23.94 11.94
C GLU A 282 4.52 23.82 10.94
N ASP A 283 4.36 24.27 9.70
CA ASP A 283 5.50 24.49 8.79
C ASP A 283 5.41 25.87 8.07
N GLU A 284 4.80 26.89 8.68
CA GLU A 284 4.95 28.31 8.23
C GLU A 284 5.77 29.21 9.17
N ASP A 285 6.17 28.76 10.36
CA ASP A 285 6.96 29.59 11.27
C ASP A 285 8.44 29.16 11.33
N GLU A 286 9.31 30.15 11.07
CA GLU A 286 10.77 30.17 11.28
C GLU A 286 11.66 29.54 10.18
N HIS A 287 11.63 30.13 8.98
CA HIS A 287 12.92 30.55 8.42
C HIS A 287 13.37 31.78 9.20
N GLU A 288 14.17 31.55 10.25
CA GLU A 288 15.03 32.58 10.81
C GLU A 288 15.69 33.31 9.63
N ALA A 289 15.36 34.60 9.48
CA ALA A 289 16.05 35.48 8.58
C ALA A 289 17.50 35.56 9.04
N GLU A 290 18.36 34.69 8.49
CA GLU A 290 19.80 34.89 8.56
C GLU A 290 20.10 36.30 8.03
N PRO A 291 20.97 37.08 8.71
CA PRO A 291 21.28 38.43 8.26
C PRO A 291 21.81 38.36 6.82
N ALA A 292 21.11 39.06 5.91
CA ALA A 292 21.40 39.06 4.48
C ALA A 292 22.91 39.26 4.23
N ILE A 293 23.57 38.21 3.75
CA ILE A 293 24.96 38.30 3.29
C ILE A 293 24.91 39.00 1.94
N GLN A 294 25.46 40.21 1.88
CA GLN A 294 25.63 40.99 0.66
C GLN A 294 26.39 40.18 -0.40
N HIS A 295 25.73 39.87 -1.52
CA HIS A 295 26.33 39.14 -2.64
C HIS A 295 26.57 40.10 -3.81
N ASP A 296 27.82 40.13 -4.30
CA ASP A 296 28.18 40.84 -5.54
C ASP A 296 27.88 39.94 -6.75
N ASP A 297 26.90 40.33 -7.56
CA ASP A 297 26.41 39.58 -8.73
C ASP A 297 27.50 39.36 -9.80
N PHE A 298 28.65 40.05 -9.71
CA PHE A 298 29.70 40.07 -10.74
C PHE A 298 31.02 39.39 -10.35
N GLU A 299 31.11 38.74 -9.19
CA GLU A 299 32.37 38.18 -8.65
C GLU A 299 33.02 37.10 -9.57
N GLY A 300 32.26 36.53 -10.52
CA GLY A 300 32.71 35.48 -11.45
C GLY A 300 32.57 35.79 -12.96
N GLY A 301 32.26 37.03 -13.35
CA GLY A 301 32.14 37.43 -14.76
C GLY A 301 30.88 36.93 -15.50
N TYR A 302 30.03 36.15 -14.86
CA TYR A 302 28.69 35.79 -15.33
C TYR A 302 27.67 36.04 -14.23
N PRO A 303 26.51 36.67 -14.52
CA PRO A 303 25.48 36.92 -13.52
C PRO A 303 24.85 35.59 -13.09
N VAL A 304 25.06 35.23 -11.83
CA VAL A 304 24.36 34.11 -11.17
C VAL A 304 23.19 34.66 -10.37
N PRO A 305 22.00 34.01 -10.41
CA PRO A 305 20.86 34.43 -9.61
C PRO A 305 21.17 34.31 -8.11
N PRO A 306 20.74 35.27 -7.27
CA PRO A 306 20.94 35.19 -5.82
C PRO A 306 20.19 33.99 -5.23
N MET A 307 20.82 33.31 -4.27
CA MET A 307 20.17 32.25 -3.50
C MET A 307 19.14 32.85 -2.53
N PRO A 308 18.13 32.06 -2.10
CA PRO A 308 17.14 32.52 -1.12
C PRO A 308 17.84 33.10 0.12
N GLY A 309 17.56 34.37 0.46
CA GLY A 309 18.19 35.09 1.58
C GLY A 309 19.29 36.09 1.18
N GLN A 310 19.68 36.18 -0.09
CA GLN A 310 20.67 37.16 -0.59
C GLN A 310 19.98 38.31 -1.33
N GLU A 311 20.31 39.56 -0.97
CA GLU A 311 19.94 40.75 -1.74
C GLU A 311 21.04 41.09 -2.76
N SER A 312 20.65 41.21 -4.03
CA SER A 312 21.53 41.63 -5.14
C SER A 312 21.89 43.11 -4.98
N ILE A 313 23.19 43.40 -4.97
CA ILE A 313 23.69 44.77 -5.00
C ILE A 313 23.58 45.27 -6.45
N ARG A 314 22.53 46.03 -6.74
CA ARG A 314 22.48 46.84 -7.97
C ARG A 314 23.46 48.00 -7.86
N GLY A 315 24.65 47.84 -8.42
CA GLY A 315 25.57 48.93 -8.77
C GLY A 315 25.04 49.78 -9.91
#